data_AF-A0A016AR90-F1
#
_entry.id   AF-A0A016AR90-F1
#
_cell.length_a   1.000
_cell.length_b   1.000
_cell.length_c   1.000
_cell.angle_alpha   90.00
_cell.angle_beta   90.00
_cell.angle_gamma   90.00
#
_symmetry.space_group_name_H-M   'P 1'
#
loop_
_entity.id
_entity.type
_entity.pdbx_description
1 polymer ?
#
loop_
_entity_poly.entity_id
_entity_poly.type
_entity_poly.pdbx_seq_one_letter_code
_entity_poly.pdbx_strand_id
1 'polypeptide(L)'
;MKREPLDIRDRRPEEMEVYLSHFGWHFNKKMCEFAVSLMEWKGQNGEKEKLPAMSKDEVDALLTKYGVTLKNKIGYDYVYVANMCKADFLKSSVPNEQYQALYVKDTIDDPDAPDGTTMRRWYVTMIAAGIPIEWDEML
;
A
#
# COMPACT_ATOMS: atom_id res chain seq x y z
N MET A 1 -19.62 -16.28 5.08
CA MET A 1 -19.34 -16.11 6.51
C MET A 1 -17.98 -15.43 6.64
N LYS A 2 -17.90 -14.24 7.22
CA LYS A 2 -16.60 -13.59 7.50
C LYS A 2 -15.90 -14.40 8.60
N ARG A 3 -14.67 -14.86 8.35
CA ARG A 3 -13.84 -15.54 9.34
C ARG A 3 -13.14 -14.49 10.21
N GLU A 4 -12.96 -14.80 11.48
CA GLU A 4 -12.20 -13.96 12.40
C GLU A 4 -10.71 -13.94 11.97
N PRO A 5 -10.10 -12.76 11.78
CA PRO A 5 -8.67 -12.65 11.53
C PRO A 5 -7.86 -13.22 12.71
N LEU A 6 -6.79 -13.96 12.45
CA LEU A 6 -6.02 -14.62 13.51
C LEU A 6 -5.02 -13.69 14.21
N ASP A 7 -4.64 -12.59 13.55
CA ASP A 7 -3.76 -11.52 14.04
C ASP A 7 -4.36 -10.75 15.22
N ILE A 8 -5.65 -10.92 15.53
CA ILE A 8 -6.25 -10.37 16.76
C ILE A 8 -5.70 -11.01 18.03
N ARG A 9 -5.06 -12.18 17.92
CA ARG A 9 -4.51 -12.94 19.05
C ARG A 9 -3.04 -12.61 19.30
N ASP A 10 -2.43 -11.83 18.40
CA ASP A 10 -1.05 -11.42 18.53
C ASP A 10 -0.91 -10.39 19.66
N ARG A 11 0.20 -10.47 20.40
CA ARG A 11 0.56 -9.41 21.34
C ARG A 11 1.15 -8.25 20.53
N ARG A 12 0.49 -7.11 20.57
CA ARG A 12 0.90 -5.90 19.85
C ARG A 12 1.33 -4.80 20.83
N PRO A 13 2.30 -3.94 20.45
CA PRO A 13 2.61 -2.72 21.20
C PRO A 13 1.37 -1.83 21.36
N GLU A 14 1.32 -1.04 22.43
CA GLU A 14 0.17 -0.18 22.74
C GLU A 14 -0.06 0.85 21.63
N GLU A 15 1.00 1.43 21.11
CA GLU A 15 0.99 2.44 20.05
C GLU A 15 0.40 1.89 18.75
N MET A 16 0.69 0.61 18.46
CA MET A 16 0.10 -0.11 17.32
C MET A 16 -1.40 -0.32 17.51
N GLU A 17 -1.85 -0.70 18.71
CA GLU A 17 -3.28 -0.84 19.00
C GLU A 17 -4.01 0.49 18.85
N VAL A 18 -3.40 1.60 19.30
CA VAL A 18 -3.96 2.95 19.09
C VAL A 18 -4.10 3.25 17.61
N TYR A 19 -3.08 3.00 16.79
CA TYR A 19 -3.15 3.17 15.34
C TYR A 19 -4.29 2.34 14.72
N LEU A 20 -4.35 1.05 15.04
CA LEU A 20 -5.37 0.14 14.53
C LEU A 20 -6.78 0.53 14.99
N SER A 21 -6.93 1.13 16.16
CA SER A 21 -8.22 1.64 16.65
C SER A 21 -8.74 2.84 15.84
N HIS A 22 -7.84 3.66 15.28
CA HIS A 22 -8.18 4.85 14.48
C HIS A 22 -8.37 4.54 13.00
N PHE A 23 -7.48 3.70 12.43
CA PHE A 23 -7.39 3.51 10.99
C PHE A 23 -7.63 2.06 10.55
N GLY A 24 -7.74 1.12 11.50
CA GLY A 24 -7.69 -0.30 11.18
C GLY A 24 -6.39 -0.66 10.48
N TRP A 25 -6.44 -1.70 9.65
CA TRP A 25 -5.33 -2.11 8.80
C TRP A 25 -5.33 -1.35 7.46
N HIS A 26 -5.43 -0.03 7.53
CA HIS A 26 -5.37 0.85 6.36
C HIS A 26 -4.30 1.90 6.56
N PHE A 27 -3.62 2.25 5.47
CA PHE A 27 -2.66 3.32 5.49
C PHE A 27 -3.36 4.66 5.71
N ASN A 28 -2.94 5.39 6.75
CA ASN A 28 -3.08 6.83 6.78
C ASN A 28 -1.95 7.49 5.96
N LYS A 29 -1.98 8.83 5.87
CA LYS A 29 -0.99 9.59 5.10
C LYS A 29 0.45 9.29 5.55
N LYS A 30 0.73 9.40 6.86
CA LYS A 30 2.08 9.25 7.41
C LYS A 30 2.63 7.84 7.19
N MET A 31 1.84 6.82 7.50
CA MET A 31 2.23 5.42 7.28
C MET A 31 2.47 5.13 5.80
N CYS A 32 1.65 5.70 4.90
CA CYS A 32 1.87 5.57 3.46
C CYS A 32 3.19 6.24 3.03
N GLU A 33 3.46 7.46 3.50
CA GLU A 33 4.69 8.18 3.19
C GLU A 33 5.93 7.42 3.68
N PHE A 34 5.89 6.90 4.91
CA PHE A 34 6.92 6.03 5.45
C PHE A 34 7.12 4.77 4.60
N ALA A 35 6.04 4.02 4.34
CA ALA A 35 6.09 2.79 3.58
C ALA A 35 6.62 2.98 2.14
N VAL A 36 6.24 4.08 1.48
CA VAL A 36 6.73 4.43 0.15
C VAL A 36 8.19 4.91 0.17
N SER A 37 8.64 5.56 1.25
CA SER A 37 10.04 6.00 1.39
C SER A 37 11.06 4.84 1.42
N LEU A 38 10.59 3.65 1.81
CA LEU A 38 11.35 2.41 1.85
C LEU A 38 11.41 1.68 0.50
N MET A 39 10.60 2.08 -0.48
CA MET A 39 10.59 1.44 -1.79
C MET A 39 11.88 1.76 -2.56
N GLU A 40 12.36 0.77 -3.29
CA GLU A 40 13.44 0.91 -4.27
C GLU A 40 12.86 0.57 -5.64
N TRP A 41 13.17 1.37 -6.65
CA TRP A 41 12.64 1.21 -7.99
C TRP A 41 13.59 0.35 -8.78
N LYS A 42 13.06 -0.70 -9.41
CA LYS A 42 13.85 -1.54 -10.30
C LYS A 42 13.88 -0.89 -11.68
N GLY A 43 15.03 -0.33 -12.04
CA GLY A 43 15.32 0.08 -13.40
C GLY A 43 15.30 -1.13 -14.35
N GLN A 44 15.17 -0.88 -15.65
CA GLN A 44 15.11 -1.93 -16.68
C GLN A 44 16.36 -2.82 -16.71
N ASN A 45 17.49 -2.32 -16.21
CA ASN A 45 18.76 -3.05 -16.12
C ASN A 45 18.93 -3.82 -14.81
N GLY A 46 17.93 -3.80 -13.91
CA GLY A 46 17.99 -4.41 -12.59
C GLY A 46 18.67 -3.54 -11.51
N GLU A 47 19.11 -2.33 -11.87
CA GLU A 47 19.66 -1.36 -10.93
C GLU A 47 18.54 -0.78 -10.05
N LYS A 48 18.86 -0.57 -8.77
CA LYS A 48 17.95 -0.01 -7.77
C LYS A 48 18.16 1.49 -7.70
N GLU A 49 17.12 2.26 -8.02
CA GLU A 49 17.15 3.72 -7.94
C GLU A 49 16.07 4.22 -7.00
N LYS A 50 16.24 5.40 -6.41
CA LYS A 50 15.16 6.11 -5.68
C LYS A 50 14.47 7.09 -6.62
N LEU A 51 13.22 6.82 -7.00
CA LEU A 51 12.40 7.74 -7.79
C LEU A 51 11.46 8.54 -6.89
N PRO A 52 10.94 9.69 -7.35
CA PRO A 52 9.90 10.40 -6.63
C PRO A 52 8.63 9.54 -6.49
N ALA A 53 8.15 9.44 -5.25
CA ALA A 53 6.85 8.88 -4.93
C ALA A 53 5.73 9.68 -5.62
N MET A 54 4.70 8.97 -6.08
CA MET A 54 3.45 9.59 -6.48
C MET A 54 2.70 10.06 -5.23
N SER A 55 2.36 11.34 -5.22
CA SER A 55 1.42 11.94 -4.27
C SER A 55 0.00 11.39 -4.50
N LYS A 56 -0.86 11.58 -3.49
CA LYS A 56 -2.27 11.21 -3.58
C LYS A 56 -2.97 11.86 -4.78
N ASP A 57 -2.68 13.13 -5.04
CA ASP A 57 -3.31 13.90 -6.13
C ASP A 57 -2.87 13.37 -7.50
N GLU A 58 -1.61 12.97 -7.65
CA GLU A 58 -1.11 12.32 -8.88
C GLU A 58 -1.77 10.95 -9.10
N VAL A 59 -1.98 10.17 -8.04
CA VAL A 59 -2.69 8.89 -8.14
C VAL A 59 -4.17 9.11 -8.48
N ASP A 60 -4.83 10.10 -7.86
CA ASP A 60 -6.22 10.46 -8.19
C ASP A 60 -6.35 10.94 -9.65
N ALA A 61 -5.39 11.74 -10.13
CA ALA A 61 -5.33 12.18 -11.52
C ALA A 61 -5.10 11.00 -12.48
N LEU A 62 -4.22 10.04 -12.13
CA LEU A 62 -3.99 8.82 -12.89
C LEU A 62 -5.28 8.01 -13.05
N LEU A 63 -6.00 7.74 -11.95
CA LEU A 63 -7.25 6.98 -11.99
C LEU A 63 -8.32 7.70 -12.83
N THR A 64 -8.43 9.02 -12.66
CA THR A 64 -9.38 9.85 -13.42
C THR A 64 -9.07 9.84 -14.91
N LYS A 65 -7.79 10.01 -15.29
CA LYS A 65 -7.31 10.01 -16.69
C LYS A 65 -7.73 8.74 -17.44
N TYR A 66 -7.78 7.60 -16.76
CA TYR A 66 -8.13 6.32 -17.36
C TYR A 66 -9.54 5.82 -16.98
N GLY A 67 -10.38 6.67 -16.38
CA GLY A 67 -11.76 6.34 -16.06
C GLY A 67 -11.92 5.22 -15.02
N VAL A 68 -10.92 5.02 -14.16
CA VAL A 68 -10.90 3.96 -13.14
C VAL A 68 -11.56 4.46 -11.86
N THR A 69 -12.59 3.73 -11.40
CA THR A 69 -13.23 3.95 -10.10
C THR A 69 -12.96 2.78 -9.16
N LEU A 70 -12.61 3.07 -7.92
CA LEU A 70 -12.33 2.11 -6.85
C LEU A 70 -13.54 1.99 -5.92
N LYS A 71 -13.97 0.77 -5.60
CA LYS A 71 -15.06 0.52 -4.65
C LYS A 71 -14.56 0.55 -3.21
N ASN A 72 -13.39 0.00 -2.96
CA ASN A 72 -12.80 -0.10 -1.61
C ASN A 72 -11.72 0.97 -1.38
N LYS A 73 -12.02 2.23 -1.72
CA LYS A 73 -11.09 3.35 -1.58
C LYS A 73 -11.01 3.83 -0.13
N ILE A 74 -10.27 3.11 0.71
CA ILE A 74 -10.10 3.44 2.14
C ILE A 74 -8.69 3.99 2.38
N GLY A 75 -8.61 5.14 3.05
CA GLY A 75 -7.35 5.78 3.40
C GLY A 75 -6.42 6.01 2.20
N TYR A 76 -5.15 5.64 2.38
CA TYR A 76 -4.06 5.76 1.42
C TYR A 76 -3.65 4.41 0.81
N ASP A 77 -4.44 3.34 1.00
CA ASP A 77 -4.11 2.00 0.49
C ASP A 77 -3.85 2.02 -1.02
N TYR A 78 -4.73 2.69 -1.78
CA TYR A 78 -4.60 2.81 -3.23
C TYR A 78 -3.38 3.63 -3.66
N VAL A 79 -2.94 4.58 -2.82
CA VAL A 79 -1.72 5.39 -3.05
C VAL A 79 -0.48 4.55 -2.84
N TYR A 80 -0.47 3.74 -1.77
CA TYR A 80 0.59 2.75 -1.55
C TYR A 80 0.68 1.75 -2.71
N VAL A 81 -0.45 1.17 -3.12
CA VAL A 81 -0.51 0.21 -4.24
C VAL A 81 -0.03 0.85 -5.56
N ALA A 82 -0.40 2.10 -5.84
CA ALA A 82 0.06 2.80 -7.04
C ALA A 82 1.59 2.98 -7.06
N ASN A 83 2.18 3.34 -5.91
CA ASN A 83 3.63 3.48 -5.76
C ASN A 83 4.36 2.14 -5.81
N MET A 84 3.81 1.09 -5.18
CA MET A 84 4.34 -0.27 -5.27
C MET A 84 4.29 -0.77 -6.73
N CYS A 85 3.18 -0.54 -7.44
CA CYS A 85 3.07 -0.84 -8.86
C CYS A 85 4.16 -0.14 -9.70
N LYS A 86 4.39 1.15 -9.41
CA LYS A 86 5.42 1.96 -10.07
C LYS A 86 6.83 1.42 -9.81
N ALA A 87 7.10 0.97 -8.58
CA ALA A 87 8.43 0.50 -8.17
C ALA A 87 8.78 -0.89 -8.69
N ASP A 88 7.82 -1.83 -8.64
CA ASP A 88 8.10 -3.24 -8.87
C ASP A 88 7.65 -3.76 -10.25
N PHE A 89 6.64 -3.15 -10.87
CA PHE A 89 5.95 -3.74 -12.02
C PHE A 89 5.92 -2.84 -13.26
N LEU A 90 5.94 -1.51 -13.09
CA LEU A 90 5.82 -0.57 -14.21
C LEU A 90 7.04 -0.64 -15.14
N LYS A 91 6.78 -0.62 -16.46
CA LYS A 91 7.77 -0.89 -17.53
C LYS A 91 8.36 -2.31 -17.50
N SER A 92 7.76 -3.21 -16.74
CA SER A 92 7.99 -4.66 -16.76
C SER A 92 6.67 -5.37 -17.11
N SER A 93 6.05 -6.08 -16.16
CA SER A 93 4.76 -6.74 -16.37
C SER A 93 3.58 -5.76 -16.49
N VAL A 94 3.72 -4.53 -15.99
CA VAL A 94 2.77 -3.44 -16.18
C VAL A 94 3.36 -2.48 -17.21
N PRO A 95 2.92 -2.51 -18.48
CA PRO A 95 3.66 -1.87 -19.57
C PRO A 95 3.56 -0.33 -19.58
N ASN A 96 2.48 0.24 -19.03
CA ASN A 96 2.26 1.69 -19.01
C ASN A 96 1.27 2.11 -17.90
N GLU A 97 1.07 3.42 -17.77
CA GLU A 97 0.22 4.04 -16.74
C GLU A 97 -1.25 3.59 -16.80
N GLN A 98 -1.81 3.25 -17.97
CA GLN A 98 -3.17 2.74 -18.05
C GLN A 98 -3.29 1.39 -17.33
N TYR A 99 -2.32 0.51 -17.54
CA TYR A 99 -2.25 -0.78 -16.84
C TYR A 99 -1.88 -0.62 -15.36
N GLN A 100 -1.16 0.45 -14.98
CA GLN A 100 -0.94 0.79 -13.57
C GLN A 100 -2.27 1.16 -12.88
N ALA A 101 -3.12 1.96 -13.54
CA ALA A 101 -4.44 2.30 -13.00
C ALA A 101 -5.33 1.05 -12.82
N LEU A 102 -5.28 0.13 -13.78
CA LEU A 102 -5.98 -1.16 -13.69
C LEU A 102 -5.41 -2.05 -12.58
N TYR A 103 -4.08 -2.12 -12.44
CA TYR A 103 -3.44 -2.85 -11.35
C TYR A 103 -3.88 -2.36 -9.97
N VAL A 104 -3.97 -1.04 -9.79
CA VAL A 104 -4.50 -0.44 -8.54
C VAL A 104 -5.93 -0.90 -8.31
N LYS A 105 -6.77 -0.89 -9.35
CA LYS A 105 -8.14 -1.37 -9.26
C LYS A 105 -8.21 -2.83 -8.86
N ASP A 106 -7.49 -3.69 -9.56
CA ASP A 106 -7.55 -5.13 -9.37
C ASP A 106 -7.04 -5.53 -7.97
N THR A 107 -6.09 -4.78 -7.42
CA THR A 107 -5.55 -5.01 -6.07
C THR A 107 -6.50 -4.49 -4.98
N ILE A 108 -7.04 -3.27 -5.13
CA ILE A 108 -7.87 -2.63 -4.10
C ILE A 108 -9.29 -3.20 -4.07
N ASP A 109 -9.84 -3.54 -5.23
CA ASP A 109 -11.18 -4.11 -5.36
C ASP A 109 -11.15 -5.65 -5.41
N ASP A 110 -10.05 -6.30 -5.03
CA ASP A 110 -9.91 -7.76 -5.00
C ASP A 110 -11.05 -8.38 -4.15
N PRO A 111 -11.95 -9.18 -4.75
CA PRO A 111 -13.10 -9.76 -4.05
C PRO A 111 -12.69 -10.84 -3.04
N ASP A 112 -11.51 -11.43 -3.20
CA ASP A 112 -10.97 -12.48 -2.35
C ASP A 112 -10.12 -11.93 -1.20
N ALA A 113 -9.71 -10.65 -1.29
CA ALA A 113 -8.93 -9.98 -0.26
C ALA A 113 -9.80 -9.56 0.93
N PRO A 114 -9.46 -9.97 2.17
CA PRO A 114 -10.04 -9.37 3.36
C PRO A 114 -9.77 -7.86 3.44
N ASP A 115 -10.62 -7.17 4.18
CA ASP A 115 -10.44 -5.74 4.49
C ASP A 115 -9.07 -5.48 5.15
N GLY A 116 -8.35 -4.45 4.69
CA GLY A 116 -7.01 -4.08 5.16
C GLY A 116 -5.88 -5.04 4.74
N THR A 117 -6.07 -5.85 3.69
CA THR A 117 -5.04 -6.78 3.19
C THR A 117 -3.76 -6.07 2.75
N THR A 118 -3.88 -4.90 2.12
CA THR A 118 -2.72 -4.15 1.61
C THR A 118 -1.73 -3.80 2.71
N MET A 119 -2.19 -3.16 3.79
CA MET A 119 -1.33 -2.80 4.91
C MET A 119 -0.83 -4.04 5.66
N ARG A 120 -1.66 -5.07 5.85
CA ARG A 120 -1.22 -6.32 6.50
C ARG A 120 -0.06 -6.98 5.74
N ARG A 121 -0.16 -7.08 4.40
CA ARG A 121 0.92 -7.64 3.58
C ARG A 121 2.22 -6.85 3.76
N TRP A 122 2.14 -5.52 3.69
CA TRP A 122 3.29 -4.65 3.92
C TRP A 122 3.88 -4.83 5.33
N TYR A 123 3.04 -4.84 6.36
CA TYR A 123 3.46 -4.99 7.76
C TYR A 123 4.18 -6.32 8.00
N VAL A 124 3.66 -7.42 7.47
CA VAL A 124 4.31 -8.74 7.56
C VAL A 124 5.70 -8.71 6.89
N THR A 125 5.85 -8.01 5.77
CA THR A 125 7.16 -7.82 5.14
C THR A 125 8.11 -7.01 6.03
N MET A 126 7.64 -5.96 6.71
CA MET A 126 8.48 -5.17 7.64
C MET A 126 8.96 -6.00 8.82
N ILE A 127 8.09 -6.81 9.43
CA ILE A 127 8.47 -7.76 10.48
C ILE A 127 9.55 -8.72 9.97
N ALA A 128 9.31 -9.35 8.82
CA ALA A 128 10.24 -10.33 8.25
C ALA A 128 11.59 -9.70 7.88
N ALA A 129 11.61 -8.44 7.49
CA ALA A 129 12.82 -7.69 7.16
C ALA A 129 13.54 -7.10 8.40
N GLY A 130 12.93 -7.14 9.59
CA GLY A 130 13.47 -6.51 10.78
C GLY A 130 13.48 -4.97 10.71
N ILE A 131 12.57 -4.38 9.94
CA ILE A 131 12.43 -2.93 9.80
C ILE A 131 11.46 -2.43 10.88
N PRO A 132 11.90 -1.57 11.82
CA PRO A 132 11.03 -1.04 12.86
C PRO A 132 10.01 -0.05 12.29
N ILE A 133 8.87 0.04 12.96
CA ILE A 133 7.82 1.04 12.70
C ILE A 133 7.59 1.77 14.02
N GLU A 134 7.89 3.06 14.06
CA GLU A 134 7.59 3.94 15.20
C GLU A 134 6.10 4.30 15.14
N TRP A 135 5.26 3.45 15.74
CA TRP A 135 3.80 3.51 15.60
C TRP A 135 3.18 4.81 16.13
N ASP A 136 3.79 5.43 17.14
CA ASP A 136 3.39 6.71 17.70
C ASP A 136 3.62 7.87 16.72
N GLU A 137 4.71 7.85 15.96
CA GLU A 137 4.97 8.84 14.91
C GLU A 137 3.98 8.75 13.75
N MET A 138 3.40 7.55 13.55
CA MET A 138 2.47 7.26 12.46
C MET A 138 1.04 7.72 12.73
N LEU A 139 0.70 8.15 13.95
CA LEU A 139 -0.63 8.68 14.30
C LEU A 139 -0.90 10.08 13.74
#